data_AF-A0A1H0SRY2-F1
#
_entry.id   AF-A0A1H0SRY2-F1
#
_cell.length_a   1.000
_cell.length_b   1.000
_cell.length_c   1.000
_cell.angle_alpha   90.00
_cell.angle_beta   90.00
_cell.angle_gamma   90.00
#
_symmetry.space_group_name_H-M   'P 1'
#
loop_
_entity.id
_entity.type
_entity.pdbx_description
1 polymer ?
#
loop_
_entity_poly.entity_id
_entity_poly.type
_entity_poly.pdbx_seq_one_letter_code
_entity_poly.pdbx_strand_id
1 'polypeptide(L)'
;MKYLIAIVLLIVISFISILVTMSLINKDDKLKDNFKASSVFMVVTLPIISLVGGILFLIFKLIAVIMKLQASTFAIFIVAIAGEVSIFICDFITKKIMIGISTKYFASKYKNKELTEKEMMIILENKQKTFNIYSLVIMFCINMIIYFMVMIATSVDYTATFLIIISMISLFTYKVLFRKNITTGN
;
A
#
# COMPACT_ATOMS: atom_id res chain seq x y z
N MET A 1 19.36 -18.95 -7.02
CA MET A 1 19.43 -18.64 -5.56
C MET A 1 19.03 -17.21 -5.21
N LYS A 2 19.60 -16.17 -5.82
CA LYS A 2 19.29 -14.76 -5.47
C LYS A 2 17.78 -14.40 -5.51
N TYR A 3 17.06 -14.79 -6.57
CA TYR A 3 15.59 -14.61 -6.66
C TYR A 3 14.81 -15.38 -5.60
N LEU A 4 15.24 -16.60 -5.30
CA LEU A 4 14.58 -17.46 -4.31
C LEU A 4 14.69 -16.87 -2.89
N ILE A 5 15.86 -16.31 -2.54
CA ILE A 5 16.06 -15.60 -1.27
C ILE A 5 15.13 -14.38 -1.16
N ALA A 6 14.99 -13.59 -2.24
CA ALA A 6 14.11 -12.43 -2.26
C ALA A 6 12.62 -12.82 -2.11
N ILE A 7 12.20 -13.92 -2.74
CA ILE A 7 10.84 -14.45 -2.60
C ILE A 7 10.60 -14.94 -1.17
N VAL A 8 11.55 -15.66 -0.57
CA VAL A 8 11.45 -16.12 0.83
C VAL A 8 11.35 -14.92 1.78
N LEU A 9 12.17 -13.88 1.58
CA LEU A 9 12.11 -12.64 2.37
C LEU A 9 10.74 -11.96 2.26
N LEU A 10 10.17 -11.86 1.05
CA LEU A 10 8.83 -11.32 0.85
C LEU A 10 7.77 -12.13 1.63
N ILE A 11 7.82 -13.46 1.55
CA ILE A 11 6.89 -14.33 2.28
C ILE A 11 7.02 -14.08 3.79
N VAL A 12 8.24 -14.00 4.32
CA VAL A 12 8.48 -13.75 5.75
C VAL A 12 7.96 -12.37 6.17
N ILE A 13 8.26 -11.31 5.41
CA ILE A 13 7.82 -9.94 5.71
C ILE A 13 6.30 -9.82 5.67
N SER A 14 5.66 -10.39 4.65
CA SER A 14 4.21 -10.40 4.51
C SER A 14 3.54 -11.17 5.65
N PHE A 15 4.10 -12.32 6.05
CA PHE A 15 3.58 -13.09 7.19
C PHE A 15 3.68 -12.30 8.50
N ILE A 16 4.84 -11.70 8.79
CA ILE A 16 5.03 -10.86 9.98
C ILE A 16 4.04 -9.69 9.99
N SER A 17 3.85 -9.04 8.84
CA SER A 17 2.92 -7.91 8.71
C SER A 17 1.47 -8.31 9.00
N ILE A 18 1.03 -9.47 8.49
CA ILE A 18 -0.29 -10.04 8.77
C ILE A 18 -0.40 -10.40 10.25
N LEU A 19 0.62 -11.02 10.83
CA LEU A 19 0.63 -11.42 12.24
C LEU A 19 0.49 -10.22 13.17
N VAL A 20 1.27 -9.17 12.94
CA VAL A 20 1.17 -7.91 13.70
C VAL A 20 -0.23 -7.32 13.56
N THR A 21 -0.79 -7.32 12.35
CA THR A 21 -2.15 -6.80 12.11
C THR A 21 -3.19 -7.61 12.88
N MET A 22 -3.14 -8.93 12.84
CA MET A 22 -4.05 -9.81 13.57
C MET A 22 -3.93 -9.63 15.08
N SER A 23 -2.71 -9.52 15.61
CA SER A 23 -2.50 -9.24 17.04
C SER A 23 -3.02 -7.87 17.49
N LEU A 24 -3.05 -6.87 16.59
CA LEU A 24 -3.62 -5.57 16.90
C LEU A 24 -5.15 -5.56 16.87
N ILE A 25 -5.76 -6.39 16.02
CA ILE A 25 -7.22 -6.52 15.89
C ILE A 25 -7.77 -7.40 17.01
N ASN A 26 -7.16 -8.57 17.23
CA ASN A 26 -7.58 -9.58 18.20
C ASN A 26 -6.69 -9.52 19.46
N LYS A 27 -6.76 -8.39 20.17
CA LYS A 27 -5.89 -8.13 21.33
C LYS A 27 -6.08 -9.14 22.46
N ASP A 28 -7.27 -9.72 22.58
CA ASP A 28 -7.65 -10.62 23.66
C ASP A 28 -7.43 -12.11 23.32
N ASP A 29 -7.11 -12.42 22.05
CA ASP A 29 -6.90 -13.79 21.60
C ASP A 29 -5.48 -14.28 21.90
N LYS A 30 -5.35 -15.59 22.11
CA LYS A 30 -4.05 -16.22 22.31
C LYS A 30 -3.20 -16.07 21.05
N LEU A 31 -1.89 -15.87 21.23
CA LEU A 31 -0.93 -15.75 20.13
C LEU A 31 -0.99 -16.93 19.14
N LYS A 32 -1.33 -18.13 19.64
CA LYS A 32 -1.57 -19.32 18.82
C LYS A 32 -2.72 -19.16 17.83
N ASP A 33 -3.81 -18.53 18.23
CA ASP A 33 -4.99 -18.32 17.39
C ASP A 33 -4.71 -17.22 16.35
N ASN A 34 -4.00 -16.16 16.76
CA ASN A 34 -3.48 -15.15 15.84
C ASN A 34 -2.51 -15.73 14.80
N PHE A 35 -1.65 -16.66 15.19
CA PHE A 35 -0.74 -17.34 14.27
C PHE A 35 -1.47 -18.25 13.28
N LYS A 36 -2.50 -18.97 13.74
CA LYS A 36 -3.35 -19.82 12.89
C LYS A 36 -4.13 -18.97 11.89
N ALA A 37 -4.77 -17.90 12.34
CA ALA A 37 -5.48 -16.96 11.48
C ALA A 37 -4.54 -16.33 10.44
N SER A 38 -3.34 -15.91 10.86
CA SER A 38 -2.33 -15.32 9.97
C SER A 38 -1.85 -16.31 8.91
N SER A 39 -1.64 -17.58 9.28
CA SER A 39 -1.27 -18.64 8.34
C SER A 39 -2.35 -18.87 7.28
N VAL A 40 -3.63 -18.92 7.70
CA VAL A 40 -4.76 -19.08 6.76
C VAL A 40 -4.87 -17.88 5.83
N PHE A 41 -4.76 -16.65 6.37
CA PHE A 41 -4.75 -15.43 5.57
C PHE A 41 -3.57 -15.40 4.59
N MET A 42 -2.40 -15.89 5.00
CA MET A 42 -1.21 -15.97 4.15
C MET A 42 -1.46 -16.87 2.94
N VAL A 43 -2.05 -18.06 3.13
CA VAL A 43 -2.35 -18.98 2.02
C VAL A 43 -3.29 -18.34 1.00
N VAL A 44 -4.26 -17.54 1.45
CA VAL A 44 -5.21 -16.85 0.56
C VAL A 44 -4.58 -15.64 -0.14
N THR A 45 -3.71 -14.90 0.56
CA THR A 45 -3.11 -13.66 0.04
C THR A 45 -1.90 -13.90 -0.83
N LEU A 46 -1.14 -14.99 -0.62
CA LEU A 46 0.09 -15.27 -1.36
C LEU A 46 -0.11 -15.42 -2.89
N PRO A 47 -1.18 -16.07 -3.40
CA PRO A 47 -1.48 -16.08 -4.83
C PRO A 47 -1.77 -14.69 -5.40
N ILE A 48 -2.50 -13.86 -4.65
CA ILE A 48 -2.79 -12.48 -5.04
C ILE A 48 -1.49 -11.69 -5.10
N ILE A 49 -0.69 -11.77 -4.04
CA ILE A 49 0.61 -11.12 -3.92
C ILE A 49 1.51 -11.51 -5.11
N SER A 50 1.68 -12.81 -5.34
CA SER A 50 2.47 -13.32 -6.46
C SER A 50 2.01 -12.78 -7.82
N LEU A 51 0.69 -12.72 -8.06
CA LEU A 51 0.12 -12.19 -9.29
C LEU A 51 0.36 -10.68 -9.44
N VAL A 52 0.18 -9.90 -8.37
CA VAL A 52 0.43 -8.46 -8.37
C VAL A 52 1.91 -8.14 -8.56
N GLY A 53 2.79 -8.79 -7.80
CA GLY A 53 4.24 -8.64 -7.93
C GLY A 53 4.73 -9.03 -9.32
N GLY A 54 4.18 -10.10 -9.91
CA GLY A 54 4.48 -10.51 -11.28
C GLY A 54 4.09 -9.46 -12.32
N ILE A 55 2.89 -8.89 -12.21
CA ILE A 55 2.42 -7.81 -13.10
C ILE A 55 3.31 -6.57 -12.97
N LEU A 56 3.60 -6.14 -11.74
CA LEU A 56 4.48 -4.99 -11.48
C LEU A 56 5.88 -5.21 -12.07
N PHE A 57 6.43 -6.42 -11.90
CA PHE A 57 7.74 -6.77 -12.47
C PHE A 57 7.76 -6.66 -13.99
N LEU A 58 6.77 -7.22 -14.68
CA LEU A 58 6.69 -7.16 -16.14
C LEU A 58 6.57 -5.71 -16.62
N ILE A 59 5.71 -4.92 -15.99
CA ILE A 59 5.50 -3.52 -16.34
C ILE A 59 6.78 -2.70 -16.09
N PHE A 60 7.42 -2.86 -14.93
CA PHE A 60 8.65 -2.13 -14.62
C PHE A 60 9.81 -2.52 -15.53
N LYS A 61 9.89 -3.81 -15.90
CA LYS A 61 10.87 -4.27 -16.88
C LYS A 61 10.62 -3.65 -18.24
N LEU A 62 9.37 -3.58 -18.69
CA LEU A 62 9.00 -2.94 -19.95
C LEU A 62 9.41 -1.47 -19.96
N ILE A 63 9.12 -0.73 -18.88
CA ILE A 63 9.46 0.69 -18.76
C ILE A 63 10.98 0.89 -18.74
N ALA A 64 11.71 0.07 -17.99
CA ALA A 64 13.17 0.14 -17.95
C ALA A 64 13.78 -0.09 -19.34
N VAL A 65 13.22 -0.99 -20.14
CA VAL A 65 13.64 -1.24 -21.53
C VAL A 65 13.32 -0.03 -22.42
N ILE A 66 12.10 0.52 -22.36
CA ILE A 66 11.69 1.69 -23.14
C ILE A 66 12.57 2.91 -22.81
N MET A 67 12.87 3.11 -21.53
CA MET A 67 13.70 4.21 -21.04
C MET A 67 15.21 3.96 -21.14
N LYS A 68 15.62 2.79 -21.66
CA LYS A 68 17.02 2.37 -21.80
C LYS A 68 17.83 2.48 -20.50
N LEU A 69 17.21 2.16 -19.36
CA LEU A 69 17.88 2.17 -18.06
C LEU A 69 18.83 0.99 -17.95
N GLN A 70 20.06 1.23 -17.49
CA GLN A 70 21.03 0.18 -17.21
C GLN A 70 20.70 -0.48 -15.86
N ALA A 71 19.67 -1.33 -15.87
CA ALA A 71 19.22 -2.05 -14.69
C ALA A 71 19.17 -3.55 -14.95
N SER A 72 19.82 -4.31 -14.07
CA SER A 72 19.74 -5.77 -14.13
C SER A 72 18.30 -6.23 -13.90
N THR A 73 17.90 -7.34 -14.54
CA THR A 73 16.57 -7.92 -14.34
C THR A 73 16.30 -8.26 -12.87
N PHE A 74 17.34 -8.65 -12.12
CA PHE A 74 17.24 -8.92 -10.69
C PHE A 74 16.95 -7.65 -9.87
N ALA A 75 17.57 -6.52 -10.23
CA ALA A 75 17.31 -5.26 -9.53
C ALA A 75 15.88 -4.76 -9.80
N ILE A 76 15.40 -4.86 -11.04
CA ILE A 76 14.01 -4.54 -11.39
C ILE A 76 13.02 -5.45 -10.64
N PHE A 77 13.36 -6.72 -10.46
CA PHE A 77 12.58 -7.65 -9.65
C PHE A 77 12.49 -7.23 -8.18
N ILE A 78 13.60 -6.79 -7.57
CA ILE A 78 13.60 -6.24 -6.21
C ILE A 78 12.73 -4.98 -6.13
N VAL A 79 12.84 -4.08 -7.10
CA VAL A 79 12.00 -2.86 -7.17
C VAL A 79 10.53 -3.22 -7.25
N ALA A 80 10.15 -4.22 -8.05
CA ALA A 80 8.77 -4.68 -8.16
C ALA A 80 8.23 -5.26 -6.85
N ILE A 81 9.01 -6.13 -6.20
CA ILE A 81 8.70 -6.68 -4.87
C ILE A 81 8.54 -5.58 -3.82
N ALA A 82 9.45 -4.61 -3.80
CA ALA A 82 9.34 -3.49 -2.87
C ALA A 82 8.11 -2.64 -3.17
N GLY A 83 7.75 -2.52 -4.45
CA GLY A 83 6.52 -1.88 -4.91
C GLY A 83 5.26 -2.53 -4.38
N GLU A 84 5.20 -3.83 -4.45
CA GLU A 84 4.11 -4.60 -3.86
C GLU A 84 3.98 -4.35 -2.36
N VAL A 85 5.07 -4.49 -1.61
CA VAL A 85 5.08 -4.23 -0.15
C VAL A 85 4.70 -2.78 0.14
N SER A 86 5.15 -1.84 -0.68
CA SER A 86 4.83 -0.42 -0.54
C SER A 86 3.32 -0.15 -0.65
N ILE A 87 2.60 -0.86 -1.53
CA ILE A 87 1.14 -0.71 -1.68
C ILE A 87 0.44 -1.01 -0.34
N PHE A 88 0.81 -2.11 0.32
CA PHE A 88 0.22 -2.51 1.60
C PHE A 88 0.58 -1.56 2.74
N ILE A 89 1.85 -1.18 2.86
CA ILE A 89 2.32 -0.24 3.89
C ILE A 89 1.65 1.12 3.71
N CYS A 90 1.58 1.62 2.48
CA CYS A 90 0.97 2.90 2.15
C CYS A 90 -0.52 2.91 2.48
N ASP A 91 -1.27 1.84 2.24
CA ASP A 91 -2.68 1.75 2.63
C ASP A 91 -2.85 1.91 4.14
N PHE A 92 -2.05 1.19 4.94
CA PHE A 92 -2.12 1.25 6.39
C PHE A 92 -1.71 2.62 6.95
N ILE A 93 -0.56 3.15 6.52
CA ILE A 93 -0.07 4.46 6.97
C ILE A 93 -1.04 5.55 6.59
N THR A 94 -1.56 5.52 5.36
CA THR A 94 -2.48 6.54 4.87
C THR A 94 -3.78 6.54 5.65
N LYS A 95 -4.36 5.38 5.95
CA LYS A 95 -5.55 5.29 6.82
C LYS A 95 -5.30 5.93 8.19
N LYS A 96 -4.17 5.64 8.83
CA LYS A 96 -3.80 6.26 10.12
C LYS A 96 -3.65 7.77 10.03
N ILE A 97 -2.91 8.27 9.02
CA ILE A 97 -2.72 9.71 8.82
C ILE A 97 -4.07 10.40 8.58
N MET A 98 -4.92 9.81 7.75
CA MET A 98 -6.21 10.40 7.41
C MET A 98 -7.18 10.44 8.59
N ILE A 99 -7.20 9.42 9.46
CA ILE A 99 -7.98 9.45 10.70
C ILE A 99 -7.50 10.61 11.58
N GLY A 100 -6.19 10.82 11.69
CA GLY A 100 -5.63 11.94 12.47
C GLY A 100 -5.99 13.31 11.90
N ILE A 101 -5.88 13.48 10.57
CA ILE A 101 -6.22 14.73 9.87
C ILE A 101 -7.73 15.00 9.96
N SER A 102 -8.57 14.00 9.69
CA SER A 102 -10.02 14.16 9.72
C SER A 102 -10.50 14.52 11.12
N THR A 103 -10.02 13.82 12.15
CA THR A 103 -10.38 14.07 13.55
C THR A 103 -9.99 15.49 13.95
N LYS A 104 -8.77 15.94 13.63
CA LYS A 104 -8.33 17.32 13.92
C LYS A 104 -9.15 18.37 13.17
N TYR A 105 -9.43 18.13 11.89
CA TYR A 105 -10.22 19.05 11.07
C TYR A 105 -11.65 19.19 11.60
N PHE A 106 -12.31 18.08 11.93
CA PHE A 106 -13.66 18.09 12.47
C PHE A 106 -13.70 18.70 13.88
N ALA A 107 -12.76 18.33 14.75
CA ALA A 107 -12.65 18.90 16.08
C ALA A 107 -12.39 20.41 16.06
N SER A 108 -11.62 20.92 15.10
CA SER A 108 -11.38 22.37 14.96
C SER A 108 -12.59 23.10 14.38
N LYS A 109 -13.23 22.54 13.35
CA LYS A 109 -14.28 23.23 12.59
C LYS A 109 -15.67 23.18 13.25
N TYR A 110 -15.94 22.15 14.04
CA TYR A 110 -17.26 21.89 14.62
C TYR A 110 -17.24 21.83 16.15
N LYS A 111 -16.14 22.22 16.81
CA LYS A 111 -15.97 22.18 18.28
C LYS A 111 -17.14 22.70 19.10
N ASN A 112 -17.77 23.77 18.62
CA ASN A 112 -18.82 24.50 19.32
C ASN A 112 -20.18 24.37 18.61
N LYS A 113 -20.36 23.35 17.77
CA LYS A 113 -21.63 23.07 17.09
C LYS A 113 -22.20 21.77 17.64
N GLU A 114 -23.40 21.86 18.21
CA GLU A 114 -24.21 20.67 18.49
C GLU A 114 -24.74 20.15 17.16
N LEU A 115 -24.05 19.17 16.59
CA LEU A 115 -24.48 18.47 15.39
C LEU A 115 -25.26 17.22 15.79
N THR A 116 -26.39 17.01 15.16
CA THR A 116 -27.06 15.71 15.22
C THR A 116 -26.26 14.65 14.46
N GLU A 117 -26.47 13.38 14.80
CA GLU A 117 -25.78 12.26 14.14
C GLU A 117 -26.00 12.24 12.62
N LYS A 118 -27.22 12.58 12.16
CA LYS A 118 -27.57 12.70 10.74
C LYS A 118 -26.77 13.81 10.04
N GLU A 119 -26.63 14.98 10.65
CA GLU A 119 -25.85 16.08 10.09
C GLU A 119 -24.37 15.74 10.04
N MET A 120 -23.86 15.05 11.06
CA MET A 120 -22.47 14.61 11.12
C MET A 120 -22.15 13.62 9.99
N MET A 121 -23.06 12.69 9.70
CA MET A 121 -22.94 11.74 8.59
C MET A 121 -22.96 12.43 7.22
N ILE A 122 -23.88 13.37 6.99
CA ILE A 122 -23.94 14.14 5.73
C ILE A 122 -22.66 14.96 5.50
N ILE A 123 -22.11 15.55 6.58
CA ILE A 123 -20.85 16.28 6.52
C ILE A 123 -19.67 15.34 6.18
N LEU A 124 -19.64 14.15 6.80
CA LEU A 124 -18.62 13.13 6.56
C LEU A 124 -18.66 12.66 5.11
N GLU A 125 -19.82 12.28 4.59
CA GLU A 125 -19.99 11.82 3.19
C GLU A 125 -19.54 12.89 2.19
N ASN A 126 -19.94 14.14 2.41
CA ASN A 126 -19.54 15.26 1.56
C ASN A 126 -18.01 15.50 1.56
N LYS A 127 -17.33 15.21 2.68
CA LYS A 127 -15.87 15.36 2.79
C LYS A 127 -15.09 14.09 2.46
N GLN A 128 -15.74 12.94 2.40
CA GLN A 128 -15.09 11.66 2.13
C GLN A 128 -14.41 11.63 0.76
N LYS A 129 -15.03 12.21 -0.28
CA LYS A 129 -14.38 12.35 -1.60
C LYS A 129 -13.07 13.14 -1.52
N THR A 130 -13.07 14.23 -0.76
CA THR A 130 -11.87 15.07 -0.58
C THR A 130 -10.77 14.32 0.18
N PHE A 131 -11.13 13.67 1.29
CA PHE A 131 -10.19 12.85 2.06
C PHE A 131 -9.62 11.69 1.23
N ASN A 132 -10.45 11.07 0.38
CA ASN A 132 -10.02 10.00 -0.50
C ASN A 132 -8.97 10.45 -1.54
N ILE A 133 -9.02 11.70 -2.01
CA ILE A 133 -8.01 12.26 -2.91
C ILE A 133 -6.72 12.53 -2.13
N TYR A 134 -6.81 13.15 -0.95
CA TYR A 134 -5.63 13.36 -0.10
C TYR A 134 -4.93 12.05 0.25
N SER A 135 -5.68 10.98 0.52
CA SER A 135 -5.12 9.65 0.70
C SER A 135 -4.25 9.21 -0.47
N LEU A 136 -4.75 9.35 -1.70
CA LEU A 136 -4.02 8.94 -2.89
C LEU A 136 -2.75 9.77 -3.08
N VAL A 137 -2.80 11.08 -2.82
CA VAL A 137 -1.62 11.96 -2.89
C VAL A 137 -0.56 11.53 -1.87
N ILE A 138 -0.98 11.24 -0.63
CA ILE A 138 -0.06 10.76 0.42
C ILE A 138 0.56 9.41 0.03
N MET A 139 -0.24 8.47 -0.45
CA MET A 139 0.25 7.17 -0.93
C MET A 139 1.26 7.33 -2.06
N PHE A 140 1.01 8.23 -3.01
CA PHE A 140 1.95 8.53 -4.09
C PHE A 140 3.28 9.04 -3.56
N CYS A 141 3.26 10.00 -2.63
CA CYS A 141 4.48 10.56 -2.03
C CYS A 141 5.27 9.51 -1.25
N ILE A 142 4.60 8.66 -0.46
CA ILE A 142 5.27 7.60 0.30
C ILE A 142 5.87 6.55 -0.67
N ASN A 143 5.13 6.15 -1.71
CA ASN A 143 5.65 5.23 -2.73
C ASN A 143 6.90 5.80 -3.43
N MET A 144 6.89 7.08 -3.81
CA MET A 144 8.07 7.73 -4.39
C MET A 144 9.28 7.63 -3.47
N ILE A 145 9.10 7.91 -2.17
CA ILE A 145 10.17 7.84 -1.17
C ILE A 145 10.70 6.39 -1.05
N ILE A 146 9.81 5.41 -0.93
CA ILE A 146 10.20 3.99 -0.83
C ILE A 146 10.97 3.55 -2.08
N TYR A 147 10.47 3.87 -3.27
CA TYR A 147 11.13 3.51 -4.52
C TYR A 147 12.50 4.16 -4.67
N PHE A 148 12.64 5.42 -4.25
CA PHE A 148 13.91 6.11 -4.24
C PHE A 148 14.93 5.37 -3.36
N MET A 149 14.55 5.02 -2.13
CA MET A 149 15.43 4.27 -1.22
C MET A 149 15.83 2.91 -1.80
N VAL A 150 14.88 2.18 -2.41
CA VAL A 150 15.14 0.86 -2.99
C VAL A 150 16.06 0.96 -4.21
N MET A 151 15.88 1.95 -5.07
CA MET A 151 16.75 2.16 -6.23
C MET A 151 18.18 2.53 -5.82
N ILE A 152 18.35 3.36 -4.79
CA ILE A 152 19.67 3.63 -4.20
C ILE A 152 20.29 2.34 -3.68
N ALA A 153 19.55 1.56 -2.88
CA ALA A 153 20.05 0.32 -2.29
C ALA A 153 20.40 -0.75 -3.34
N THR A 154 19.72 -0.74 -4.49
CA THR A 154 19.95 -1.69 -5.59
C THR A 154 20.88 -1.16 -6.68
N SER A 155 21.42 0.05 -6.52
CA SER A 155 22.29 0.72 -7.51
C SER A 155 21.68 0.76 -8.92
N VAL A 156 20.36 0.94 -9.00
CA VAL A 156 19.65 1.12 -10.27
C VAL A 156 19.76 2.58 -10.67
N ASP A 157 20.26 2.84 -11.89
CA ASP A 157 20.21 4.18 -12.47
C ASP A 157 18.75 4.66 -12.48
N TYR A 158 18.50 5.75 -11.76
CA TYR A 158 17.18 6.32 -11.62
C TYR A 158 17.12 7.68 -12.29
N THR A 159 16.03 7.90 -13.02
CA THR A 159 15.61 9.24 -13.44
C THR A 159 14.37 9.60 -12.63
N ALA A 160 14.18 10.90 -12.35
CA ALA A 160 12.95 11.37 -11.69
C ALA A 160 11.70 10.89 -12.46
N THR A 161 11.77 10.88 -13.78
CA THR A 161 10.72 10.37 -14.67
C THR A 161 10.40 8.89 -14.43
N PHE A 162 11.42 8.03 -14.34
CA PHE A 162 11.20 6.60 -14.06
C PHE A 162 10.52 6.41 -12.71
N LEU A 163 10.99 7.12 -11.68
CA LEU A 163 10.45 7.06 -10.33
C LEU A 163 8.98 7.52 -10.26
N ILE A 164 8.62 8.58 -10.99
CA ILE A 164 7.24 9.06 -11.10
C ILE A 164 6.35 8.01 -11.78
N ILE A 165 6.80 7.43 -12.90
CA ILE A 165 6.02 6.47 -13.68
C ILE A 165 5.74 5.21 -12.85
N ILE A 166 6.76 4.60 -12.22
CA ILE A 166 6.56 3.39 -11.42
C ILE A 166 5.68 3.65 -10.19
N SER A 167 5.80 4.85 -9.59
CA SER A 167 4.96 5.25 -8.46
C SER A 167 3.50 5.43 -8.86
N MET A 168 3.25 6.02 -10.03
CA MET A 168 1.90 6.12 -10.59
C MET A 168 1.31 4.74 -10.88
N ILE A 169 2.08 3.84 -11.47
CA ILE A 169 1.63 2.48 -11.78
C ILE A 169 1.24 1.73 -10.52
N SER A 170 2.04 1.82 -9.46
CA SER A 170 1.70 1.19 -8.18
C SER A 170 0.43 1.77 -7.55
N LEU A 171 0.20 3.07 -7.73
CA LEU A 171 -1.05 3.71 -7.29
C LEU A 171 -2.26 3.25 -8.13
N PHE A 172 -2.09 3.08 -9.45
CA PHE A 172 -3.11 2.50 -10.31
C PHE A 172 -3.40 1.04 -9.93
N THR A 173 -2.37 0.23 -9.74
CA THR A 173 -2.46 -1.16 -9.27
C THR A 173 -3.23 -1.24 -7.96
N TYR A 174 -2.91 -0.36 -6.99
CA TYR A 174 -3.68 -0.25 -5.75
C TYR A 174 -5.16 0.05 -6.01
N LYS A 175 -5.44 1.05 -6.85
CA LYS A 175 -6.82 1.48 -7.15
C LYS A 175 -7.63 0.37 -7.84
N VAL A 176 -7.04 -0.35 -8.79
CA VAL A 176 -7.75 -1.40 -9.55
C VAL A 176 -7.98 -2.64 -8.69
N LEU A 177 -6.98 -3.07 -7.91
CA LEU A 177 -7.00 -4.36 -7.24
C LEU A 177 -7.56 -4.32 -5.83
N PHE A 178 -7.32 -3.23 -5.09
CA PHE A 178 -7.69 -3.13 -3.68
C PHE A 178 -8.83 -2.15 -3.44
N ARG A 179 -9.01 -1.16 -4.32
CA ARG A 179 -10.05 -0.14 -4.19
C ARG A 179 -11.16 -0.33 -5.24
N LYS A 180 -11.79 -1.51 -5.25
CA LYS A 180 -13.10 -1.65 -5.89
C LYS A 180 -14.08 -0.72 -5.15
N ASN A 181 -14.82 0.09 -5.89
CA ASN A 181 -15.78 1.03 -5.34
C ASN A 181 -16.56 0.37 -4.21
N ILE A 182 -16.49 0.96 -3.02
CA ILE A 182 -17.53 0.80 -2.02
C ILE A 182 -18.77 1.40 -2.68
N THR A 183 -19.43 0.64 -3.55
CA THR A 183 -20.83 0.81 -3.83
C THR A 183 -21.48 0.55 -2.49
N THR A 184 -21.79 1.63 -1.78
CA THR A 184 -22.90 1.68 -0.83
C THR A 184 -24.05 0.97 -1.54
N GLY A 185 -24.26 -0.30 -1.17
CA GLY A 185 -25.42 -1.05 -1.61
C GLY A 185 -26.63 -0.27 -1.12
N ASN A 186 -27.47 0.14 -2.07
CA ASN A 186 -28.86 0.46 -1.82
C ASN A 186 -29.55 -0.76 -1.19
#